data_AF-A0A1M4SV43-F1
#
_entry.id   AF-A0A1M4SV43-F1
#
_cell.length_a   1.000
_cell.length_b   1.000
_cell.length_c   1.000
_cell.angle_alpha   90.00
_cell.angle_beta   90.00
_cell.angle_gamma   90.00
#
_symmetry.space_group_name_H-M   'P 1'
#
loop_
_entity.id
_entity.type
_entity.pdbx_description
1 polymer ?
#
loop_
_entity_poly.entity_id
_entity_poly.type
_entity_poly.pdbx_seq_one_letter_code
_entity_poly.pdbx_strand_id
1 'polypeptide(L)'
;MQCLDEVRELKYLQIRLERSGLDEQQIKEALLEKAAEQSNIHVPNEQVEREYTALVQTAKQRIRYEYMAEGKPFYGFPESFYAALESLRVEAYCSVKTELLLQAVIEAEHLEVSREELEKEGLASAKRLEVTPEMARMFYGDDYGLLKKDLLRRKAIDLIYEHAVLV
;
A
#
# COMPACT_ATOMS: atom_id res chain seq x y z
N MET A 1 0.69 -3.67 -26.73
CA MET A 1 1.47 -2.48 -26.29
C MET A 1 0.50 -1.40 -25.86
N GLN A 2 -0.21 -1.59 -24.74
CA GLN A 2 -1.23 -0.62 -24.29
C GLN A 2 -1.09 -0.25 -22.81
N CYS A 3 -0.38 -1.04 -22.01
CA CYS A 3 -0.11 -0.73 -20.61
C CYS A 3 1.04 0.28 -20.41
N LEU A 4 2.07 0.27 -21.28
CA LEU A 4 3.26 1.13 -21.14
C LEU A 4 3.03 2.60 -21.53
N ASP A 5 2.07 2.86 -22.42
CA ASP A 5 1.78 4.23 -22.88
C ASP A 5 0.91 4.99 -21.86
N GLU A 6 0.07 4.29 -21.09
CA GLU A 6 -0.75 4.88 -20.03
C GLU A 6 0.07 5.35 -18.82
N VAL A 7 1.20 4.69 -18.54
CA VAL A 7 2.11 5.13 -17.46
C VAL A 7 2.96 6.33 -17.87
N ARG A 8 3.27 6.49 -19.16
CA ARG A 8 3.93 7.71 -19.64
C ARG A 8 3.08 8.96 -19.46
N GLU A 9 1.75 8.83 -19.39
CA GLU A 9 0.87 9.95 -19.01
C GLU A 9 0.94 10.31 -17.52
N LEU A 10 1.37 9.40 -16.62
CA LEU A 10 1.59 9.74 -15.20
C LEU A 10 2.71 10.77 -15.01
N LYS A 11 3.70 10.81 -15.93
CA LYS A 11 4.72 11.87 -15.99
C LYS A 11 4.13 13.28 -16.22
N TYR A 12 2.90 13.36 -16.72
CA TYR A 12 2.18 14.60 -17.03
C TYR A 12 0.91 14.79 -16.19
N LEU A 13 0.69 13.92 -15.22
CA LEU A 13 -0.30 14.15 -14.19
C LEU A 13 0.20 15.34 -13.35
N GLN A 14 -0.11 16.54 -13.83
CA GLN A 14 -0.03 17.79 -13.07
C GLN A 14 -1.08 17.69 -11.95
N ILE A 15 -0.81 16.83 -10.97
CA ILE A 15 -1.66 16.66 -9.80
C ILE A 15 -1.45 17.92 -8.98
N ARG A 16 -2.38 18.86 -9.16
CA ARG A 16 -2.44 20.07 -8.35
C ARG A 16 -3.06 19.69 -7.02
N LEU A 17 -2.25 19.77 -5.97
CA LEU A 17 -2.72 19.69 -4.60
C LEU A 17 -2.46 21.06 -3.94
N GLU A 18 -3.52 21.66 -3.41
CA GLU A 18 -3.39 22.88 -2.62
C GLU A 18 -2.62 22.55 -1.34
N ARG A 19 -1.57 23.31 -1.02
CA ARG A 19 -0.82 23.12 0.24
C ARG A 19 -1.68 23.54 1.45
N SER A 20 -2.54 22.64 1.91
CA SER A 20 -3.47 22.84 3.02
C SER A 20 -2.89 22.41 4.37
N GLY A 21 -1.69 22.88 4.74
CA GLY A 21 -1.10 22.60 6.07
C GLY A 21 -0.88 21.10 6.39
N LEU A 22 -0.99 20.23 5.38
CA LEU A 22 -0.79 18.80 5.48
C LEU A 22 0.70 18.47 5.66
N ASP A 23 0.99 17.40 6.39
CA ASP A 23 2.34 16.84 6.42
C ASP A 23 2.67 16.06 5.14
N GLU A 24 3.95 15.68 4.97
CA GLU A 24 4.43 14.99 3.77
C GLU A 24 3.68 13.68 3.50
N GLN A 25 3.33 12.94 4.57
CA GLN A 25 2.65 11.66 4.44
C GLN A 25 1.21 11.85 3.94
N GLN A 26 0.50 12.82 4.50
CA GLN A 26 -0.84 13.20 4.06
C GLN A 26 -0.85 13.72 2.63
N ILE A 27 0.18 14.47 2.22
CA ILE A 27 0.32 14.89 0.83
C ILE A 27 0.52 13.68 -0.08
N LYS A 28 1.41 12.75 0.28
CA LYS A 28 1.63 11.52 -0.50
C LYS A 28 0.35 10.70 -0.66
N GLU A 29 -0.42 10.53 0.41
CA GLU A 29 -1.71 9.84 0.37
C GLU A 29 -2.70 10.52 -0.57
N ALA A 30 -2.88 11.84 -0.46
CA ALA A 30 -3.77 12.60 -1.34
C ALA A 30 -3.33 12.57 -2.81
N LEU A 31 -2.02 12.55 -3.07
CA LEU A 31 -1.49 12.41 -4.44
C LEU A 31 -1.78 11.02 -5.02
N LEU A 32 -1.67 9.96 -4.22
CA LEU A 32 -1.98 8.60 -4.66
C LEU A 32 -3.46 8.45 -4.99
N GLU A 33 -4.35 9.00 -4.16
CA GLU A 33 -5.79 8.99 -4.43
C GLU A 33 -6.11 9.69 -5.75
N LYS A 34 -5.59 10.91 -5.95
CA LYS A 34 -5.78 11.65 -7.21
C LYS A 34 -5.19 10.93 -8.42
N ALA A 35 -3.97 10.39 -8.29
CA ALA A 35 -3.34 9.63 -9.36
C ALA A 35 -4.16 8.38 -9.71
N ALA A 36 -4.69 7.67 -8.70
CA ALA A 36 -5.57 6.53 -8.90
C ALA A 36 -6.87 6.95 -9.58
N GLU A 37 -7.51 8.04 -9.18
CA GLU A 37 -8.73 8.58 -9.81
C GLU A 37 -8.53 8.92 -11.28
N GLN A 38 -7.42 9.60 -11.61
CA GLN A 38 -7.12 10.07 -12.96
C GLN A 38 -6.56 8.97 -13.87
N SER A 39 -6.11 7.85 -13.30
CA SER A 39 -5.61 6.71 -14.07
C SER A 39 -6.73 5.87 -14.69
N ASN A 40 -6.54 5.44 -15.94
CA ASN A 40 -7.42 4.52 -16.67
C ASN A 40 -7.13 3.03 -16.36
N ILE A 41 -6.46 2.75 -15.24
CA ILE A 41 -6.08 1.39 -14.85
C ILE A 41 -7.31 0.52 -14.68
N HIS A 42 -7.36 -0.57 -15.46
CA HIS A 42 -8.37 -1.59 -15.32
C HIS A 42 -8.12 -2.42 -14.06
N VAL A 43 -9.10 -2.45 -13.16
CA VAL A 43 -9.02 -3.21 -11.90
C VAL A 43 -9.75 -4.55 -12.07
N PRO A 44 -9.04 -5.70 -12.06
CA PRO A 44 -9.67 -7.00 -12.22
C PRO A 44 -10.52 -7.38 -11.01
N ASN A 45 -11.78 -7.78 -11.23
CA ASN A 45 -12.70 -8.18 -10.15
C ASN A 45 -12.12 -9.28 -9.25
N GLU A 46 -11.37 -10.23 -9.81
CA GLU A 46 -10.74 -11.29 -9.02
C GLU A 46 -9.76 -10.74 -7.96
N GLN A 47 -8.99 -9.70 -8.31
CA GLN A 47 -8.08 -9.06 -7.37
C GLN A 47 -8.86 -8.31 -6.28
N VAL A 48 -9.95 -7.63 -6.65
CA VAL A 48 -10.84 -6.96 -5.68
C VAL A 48 -11.47 -7.97 -4.71
N GLU A 49 -11.94 -9.12 -5.18
CA GLU A 49 -12.52 -10.14 -4.30
C GLU A 49 -11.49 -10.75 -3.35
N ARG A 50 -10.26 -10.96 -3.82
CA ARG A 50 -9.15 -11.43 -2.98
C ARG A 50 -8.82 -10.41 -1.89
N GLU A 51 -8.69 -9.14 -2.24
CA GLU A 51 -8.41 -8.05 -1.30
C GLU A 51 -9.57 -7.85 -0.33
N TYR A 52 -10.81 -7.82 -0.81
CA TYR A 52 -12.02 -7.73 0.01
C TYR A 52 -12.08 -8.86 1.04
N THR A 53 -11.81 -10.09 0.59
CA THR A 53 -11.75 -11.25 1.49
C THR A 53 -10.68 -11.05 2.56
N ALA A 54 -9.48 -10.59 2.18
CA ALA A 54 -8.41 -10.32 3.12
C ALA A 54 -8.80 -9.24 4.15
N LEU A 55 -9.35 -8.10 3.72
CA LEU A 55 -9.84 -7.03 4.59
C LEU A 55 -10.92 -7.50 5.57
N VAL A 56 -11.90 -8.26 5.08
CA VAL A 56 -12.95 -8.84 5.91
C VAL A 56 -12.36 -9.79 6.96
N GLN A 57 -11.38 -10.62 6.61
CA GLN A 57 -10.73 -11.50 7.58
C GLN A 57 -9.93 -10.73 8.61
N THR A 58 -9.18 -9.70 8.20
CA THR A 58 -8.45 -8.82 9.11
C THR A 58 -9.39 -8.13 10.09
N ALA A 59 -10.51 -7.59 9.61
CA ALA A 59 -11.54 -6.97 10.48
C ALA A 59 -12.12 -7.97 11.48
N LYS A 60 -12.43 -9.20 11.04
CA LYS A 60 -12.91 -10.27 11.92
C LYS A 60 -11.89 -10.65 12.99
N GLN A 61 -10.61 -10.76 12.60
CA GLN A 61 -9.53 -11.08 13.54
C GLN A 61 -9.38 -9.97 14.57
N ARG A 62 -9.34 -8.71 14.14
CA ARG A 62 -9.28 -7.55 15.02
C ARG A 62 -10.38 -7.57 16.07
N ILE A 63 -11.64 -7.76 15.67
CA ILE A 63 -12.78 -7.83 16.61
C ILE A 63 -12.57 -8.98 17.60
N ARG A 64 -12.14 -10.16 17.16
CA ARG A 64 -11.87 -11.28 18.08
C ARG A 64 -10.77 -10.94 19.10
N TYR A 65 -9.71 -10.28 18.66
CA TYR A 65 -8.64 -9.82 19.54
C TYR A 65 -9.12 -8.78 20.55
N GLU A 66 -9.98 -7.84 20.14
CA GLU A 66 -10.59 -6.85 21.04
C GLU A 66 -11.40 -7.54 22.14
N TYR A 67 -12.26 -8.51 21.80
CA TYR A 67 -12.98 -9.31 22.80
C TYR A 67 -12.04 -10.05 23.75
N MET A 68 -10.97 -10.67 23.22
CA MET A 68 -9.97 -11.37 24.01
C MET A 68 -9.23 -10.43 24.98
N ALA A 69 -8.82 -9.25 24.49
CA ALA A 69 -8.13 -8.23 25.28
C ALA A 69 -9.02 -7.68 26.39
N GLU A 70 -10.33 -7.60 26.15
CA GLU A 70 -11.33 -7.20 27.16
C GLU A 70 -11.74 -8.34 28.10
N GLY A 71 -11.24 -9.56 27.91
CA GLY A 71 -11.62 -10.74 28.69
C GLY A 71 -13.08 -11.17 28.49
N LYS A 72 -13.71 -10.76 27.39
CA LYS A 72 -15.11 -11.08 27.05
C LYS A 72 -15.16 -12.31 26.15
N PRO A 73 -16.05 -13.27 26.41
CA PRO A 73 -16.27 -14.36 25.46
C PRO A 73 -16.84 -13.82 24.15
N PHE A 74 -16.46 -14.44 23.03
CA PHE A 74 -16.87 -14.02 21.71
C PHE A 74 -18.33 -14.42 21.44
N TYR A 75 -19.21 -13.43 21.28
CA TYR A 75 -20.65 -13.65 21.04
C TYR A 75 -21.07 -13.51 19.57
N GLY A 76 -20.13 -13.20 18.68
CA GLY A 76 -20.40 -12.91 17.28
C GLY A 76 -19.87 -11.54 16.87
N PHE A 77 -20.13 -11.16 15.62
CA PHE A 77 -19.75 -9.85 15.10
C PHE A 77 -20.86 -8.82 15.36
N PRO A 78 -20.51 -7.57 15.73
CA PRO A 78 -21.49 -6.51 15.97
C PRO A 78 -22.20 -6.08 14.68
N GLU A 79 -23.35 -5.43 14.79
CA GLU A 79 -24.09 -4.90 13.63
C GLU A 79 -23.25 -3.90 12.81
N SER A 80 -22.42 -3.11 13.49
CA SER A 80 -21.47 -2.19 12.85
C SER A 80 -20.49 -2.89 11.90
N PHE A 81 -20.10 -4.14 12.18
CA PHE A 81 -19.25 -4.92 11.27
C PHE A 81 -19.99 -5.24 9.96
N TYR A 82 -21.26 -5.64 10.04
CA TYR A 82 -22.06 -5.93 8.85
C TYR A 82 -22.36 -4.67 8.04
N ALA A 83 -22.61 -3.55 8.73
CA ALA A 83 -22.78 -2.25 8.09
C ALA A 83 -21.50 -1.78 7.34
N ALA A 84 -20.31 -2.18 7.81
CA ALA A 84 -19.04 -1.83 7.18
C ALA A 84 -18.67 -2.71 5.97
N LEU A 85 -19.42 -3.78 5.65
CA LEU A 85 -19.05 -4.70 4.56
C LEU A 85 -19.03 -4.03 3.18
N GLU A 86 -19.92 -3.06 2.95
CA GLU A 86 -19.96 -2.31 1.69
C GLU A 86 -18.76 -1.35 1.59
N SER A 87 -18.44 -0.63 2.67
CA SER A 87 -17.27 0.25 2.68
C SER A 87 -15.96 -0.52 2.52
N LEU A 88 -15.85 -1.72 3.12
CA LEU A 88 -14.68 -2.59 2.94
C LEU A 88 -14.51 -3.06 1.48
N ARG A 89 -15.61 -3.18 0.73
CA ARG A 89 -15.54 -3.53 -0.70
C ARG A 89 -15.06 -2.35 -1.53
N VAL A 90 -15.49 -1.14 -1.21
CA VAL A 90 -14.96 0.09 -1.83
C VAL A 90 -13.48 0.26 -1.51
N GLU A 91 -13.10 0.04 -0.25
CA GLU A 91 -11.70 0.07 0.20
C GLU A 91 -10.84 -0.94 -0.56
N ALA A 92 -11.32 -2.18 -0.71
CA ALA A 92 -10.62 -3.21 -1.48
C ALA A 92 -10.38 -2.78 -2.93
N TYR A 93 -11.38 -2.20 -3.59
CA TYR A 93 -11.24 -1.70 -4.95
C TYR A 93 -10.17 -0.60 -5.04
N CYS A 94 -10.23 0.39 -4.14
CA CYS A 94 -9.25 1.47 -4.10
C CYS A 94 -7.84 0.96 -3.80
N SER A 95 -7.70 0.03 -2.84
CA SER A 95 -6.44 -0.63 -2.50
C SER A 95 -5.82 -1.29 -3.74
N VAL A 96 -6.57 -2.15 -4.44
CA VAL A 96 -6.08 -2.84 -5.65
C VAL A 96 -5.73 -1.83 -6.75
N LYS A 97 -6.54 -0.79 -6.96
CA LYS A 97 -6.24 0.24 -7.97
C LYS A 97 -4.92 0.95 -7.68
N THR A 98 -4.69 1.32 -6.41
CA THR A 98 -3.44 1.95 -5.97
C THR A 98 -2.25 0.99 -6.13
N GLU A 99 -2.40 -0.29 -5.79
CA GLU A 99 -1.32 -1.27 -6.01
C GLU A 99 -0.95 -1.39 -7.49
N LEU A 100 -1.95 -1.48 -8.37
CA LEU A 100 -1.74 -1.57 -9.81
C LEU A 100 -1.08 -0.30 -10.36
N LEU A 101 -1.45 0.87 -9.85
CA LEU A 101 -0.82 2.14 -10.19
C LEU A 101 0.66 2.14 -9.83
N LEU A 102 1.00 1.78 -8.59
CA LEU A 102 2.37 1.74 -8.13
C LEU A 102 3.20 0.72 -8.92
N GLN A 103 2.64 -0.45 -9.21
CA GLN A 103 3.28 -1.46 -10.05
C GLN A 103 3.57 -0.93 -11.46
N ALA A 104 2.61 -0.22 -12.05
CA ALA A 104 2.77 0.37 -13.38
C ALA A 104 3.89 1.42 -13.39
N VAL A 105 3.97 2.27 -12.36
CA VAL A 105 5.06 3.24 -12.17
C VAL A 105 6.42 2.55 -12.01
N ILE A 106 6.50 1.51 -11.18
CA ILE A 106 7.73 0.71 -10.99
C ILE A 106 8.23 0.16 -12.33
N GLU A 107 7.33 -0.39 -13.14
CA GLU A 107 7.67 -0.98 -14.44
C GLU A 107 8.11 0.06 -15.47
N ALA A 108 7.39 1.17 -15.58
CA ALA A 108 7.68 2.18 -16.61
C ALA A 108 8.94 2.99 -16.35
N GLU A 109 9.26 3.23 -15.08
CA GLU A 109 10.44 3.98 -14.66
C GLU A 109 11.61 3.05 -14.29
N HIS A 110 11.43 1.74 -14.47
CA HIS A 110 12.42 0.71 -14.17
C HIS A 110 13.00 0.86 -12.76
N LEU A 111 12.12 1.05 -11.78
CA LEU A 111 12.54 1.20 -10.40
C LEU A 111 13.12 -0.12 -9.90
N GLU A 112 14.34 -0.04 -9.37
CA GLU A 112 15.06 -1.18 -8.81
C GLU A 112 15.49 -0.91 -7.37
N VAL A 113 15.68 -1.98 -6.62
CA VAL A 113 16.29 -1.95 -5.29
C VAL A 113 17.51 -2.83 -5.34
N SER A 114 18.66 -2.22 -5.07
CA SER A 114 19.95 -2.89 -5.00
C SER A 114 20.05 -3.75 -3.74
N ARG A 115 20.98 -4.72 -3.78
CA ARG A 115 21.26 -5.57 -2.62
C ARG A 115 21.72 -4.76 -1.40
N GLU A 116 22.53 -3.72 -1.63
CA GLU A 116 23.03 -2.85 -0.55
C GLU A 116 21.88 -2.10 0.14
N GLU A 117 20.92 -1.59 -0.63
CA GLU A 117 19.71 -0.95 -0.07
C GLU A 117 18.87 -1.93 0.76
N LEU A 118 18.72 -3.19 0.29
CA LEU A 118 18.01 -4.24 1.04
C LEU A 118 18.71 -4.57 2.36
N GLU A 119 20.03 -4.72 2.34
CA GLU A 119 20.80 -5.03 3.54
C GLU A 119 20.74 -3.87 4.54
N LYS A 120 20.86 -2.64 4.07
CA LYS A 120 20.77 -1.43 4.90
C LYS A 120 19.38 -1.29 5.54
N GLU A 121 18.31 -1.44 4.75
CA GLU A 121 16.95 -1.37 5.28
C GLU A 121 16.65 -2.56 6.21
N GLY A 122 17.15 -3.75 5.92
CA GLY A 122 16.99 -4.92 6.77
C GLY A 122 17.63 -4.71 8.15
N LEU A 123 18.84 -4.16 8.20
CA LEU A 123 19.52 -3.79 9.45
C LEU A 123 18.77 -2.68 10.20
N ALA A 124 18.30 -1.66 9.47
CA ALA A 124 17.49 -0.59 10.06
C ALA A 124 16.19 -1.13 10.66
N SER A 125 15.53 -2.06 9.96
CA SER A 125 14.30 -2.70 10.43
C SER A 125 14.54 -3.56 11.67
N ALA A 126 15.60 -4.36 11.68
CA ALA A 126 16.00 -5.16 12.84
C ALA A 126 16.20 -4.27 14.08
N LYS A 127 16.88 -3.13 13.91
CA LYS A 127 17.10 -2.16 14.98
C LYS A 127 15.79 -1.55 15.50
N ARG A 128 14.85 -1.20 14.62
CA ARG A 128 13.53 -0.63 15.00
C ARG A 128 12.67 -1.64 15.75
N LEU A 129 12.74 -2.91 15.36
CA LEU A 129 11.98 -4.00 15.98
C LEU A 129 12.66 -4.58 17.23
N GLU A 130 13.86 -4.08 17.58
CA GLU A 130 14.69 -4.60 18.66
C GLU A 130 14.95 -6.11 18.56
N VAL A 131 15.01 -6.63 17.34
CA VAL A 131 15.31 -8.04 17.04
C VAL A 131 16.72 -8.20 16.49
N THR A 132 17.29 -9.40 16.60
CA THR A 132 18.62 -9.65 16.02
C THR A 132 18.56 -9.63 14.48
N PRO A 133 19.67 -9.32 13.80
CA PRO A 133 19.75 -9.41 12.34
C PRO A 133 19.41 -10.81 11.80
N GLU A 134 19.69 -11.88 12.54
CA GLU A 134 19.27 -13.24 12.13
C GLU A 134 17.74 -13.40 12.17
N MET A 135 17.08 -12.91 13.22
CA MET A 135 15.62 -12.97 13.31
C MET A 135 14.94 -12.12 12.24
N ALA A 136 15.52 -10.94 11.93
CA ALA A 136 15.05 -10.12 10.82
C ALA A 136 15.23 -10.82 9.47
N ARG A 137 16.36 -11.49 9.23
CA ARG A 137 16.56 -12.32 8.01
C ARG A 137 15.57 -13.46 7.91
N MET A 138 15.30 -14.17 9.01
CA MET A 138 14.28 -15.22 9.03
C MET A 138 12.89 -14.69 8.67
N PHE A 139 12.57 -13.45 9.07
CA PHE A 139 11.30 -12.81 8.75
C PHE A 139 11.20 -12.38 7.29
N TYR A 140 12.26 -11.80 6.74
CA TYR A 140 12.26 -11.27 5.36
C TYR A 140 12.64 -12.28 4.28
N GLY A 141 13.18 -13.43 4.66
CA GLY A 141 13.74 -14.43 3.75
C GLY A 141 15.14 -14.06 3.25
N ASP A 142 15.84 -15.04 2.69
CA ASP A 142 17.21 -14.86 2.17
C ASP A 142 17.30 -13.88 1.00
N ASP A 143 16.20 -13.71 0.25
CA ASP A 143 16.08 -12.78 -0.87
C ASP A 143 15.54 -11.40 -0.48
N TYR A 144 15.16 -11.22 0.78
CA TYR A 144 14.48 -10.02 1.28
C TYR A 144 13.24 -9.65 0.45
N GLY A 145 12.53 -10.63 -0.13
CA GLY A 145 11.50 -10.38 -1.15
C GLY A 145 10.39 -9.42 -0.70
N LEU A 146 9.91 -9.56 0.55
CA LEU A 146 8.92 -8.65 1.13
C LEU A 146 9.48 -7.23 1.29
N LEU A 147 10.71 -7.12 1.81
CA LEU A 147 11.37 -5.83 2.00
C LEU A 147 11.63 -5.12 0.67
N LYS A 148 11.98 -5.90 -0.36
CA LYS A 148 12.16 -5.40 -1.72
C LYS A 148 10.87 -4.81 -2.28
N LYS A 149 9.75 -5.52 -2.11
CA LYS A 149 8.43 -5.03 -2.52
C LYS A 149 8.09 -3.72 -1.81
N ASP A 150 8.31 -3.65 -0.50
CA ASP A 150 8.05 -2.45 0.29
C ASP A 150 8.92 -1.25 -0.13
N LEU A 151 10.20 -1.49 -0.40
CA LEU A 151 11.11 -0.43 -0.86
C LEU A 151 10.76 0.07 -2.27
N LEU A 152 10.42 -0.84 -3.19
CA LEU A 152 9.93 -0.45 -4.53
C LEU A 152 8.67 0.39 -4.44
N ARG A 153 7.73 -0.01 -3.58
CA ARG A 153 6.51 0.75 -3.30
C ARG A 153 6.84 2.17 -2.83
N ARG A 154 7.72 2.32 -1.83
CA ARG A 154 8.13 3.64 -1.32
C ARG A 154 8.77 4.49 -2.41
N LYS A 155 9.71 3.93 -3.18
CA LYS A 155 10.34 4.63 -4.31
C LYS A 155 9.33 5.11 -5.35
N ALA A 156 8.31 4.31 -5.65
CA ALA A 156 7.26 4.71 -6.59
C ALA A 156 6.40 5.87 -6.03
N ILE A 157 6.05 5.83 -4.74
CA ILE A 157 5.32 6.92 -4.08
C ILE A 157 6.15 8.20 -4.06
N ASP A 158 7.44 8.10 -3.71
CA ASP A 158 8.36 9.23 -3.69
C ASP A 158 8.51 9.84 -5.08
N LEU A 159 8.60 9.01 -6.12
CA LEU A 159 8.65 9.47 -7.51
C LEU A 159 7.38 10.22 -7.92
N ILE A 160 6.19 9.71 -7.56
CA ILE A 160 4.91 10.39 -7.79
C ILE A 160 4.90 11.75 -7.08
N TYR A 161 5.38 11.79 -5.84
CA TYR A 161 5.47 13.02 -5.04
C TYR A 161 6.42 14.05 -5.66
N GLU A 162 7.61 13.64 -6.10
CA GLU A 162 8.60 14.52 -6.73
C GLU A 162 8.12 15.14 -8.04
N HIS A 163 7.25 14.45 -8.78
CA HIS A 163 6.68 14.92 -10.04
C HIS A 163 5.35 15.67 -9.87
N ALA A 164 4.77 15.67 -8.67
CA ALA A 164 3.53 16.38 -8.40
C ALA A 164 3.74 17.91 -8.35
N VAL A 165 2.79 18.66 -8.92
CA VAL A 165 2.81 20.12 -8.88
C VAL A 165 2.02 20.58 -7.66
N LEU A 166 2.70 20.85 -6.54
CA LEU A 166 2.08 21.43 -5.37
C LEU A 166 1.79 22.92 -5.61
N VAL A 167 0.53 23.33 -5.51
CA VAL A 167 0.06 24.70 -5.80
C VAL A 167 -0.35 25.42 -4.51
#